data_AF-A0A955VAU4-F1
#
_entry.id   AF-A0A955VAU4-F1
#
_cell.length_a   1.000
_cell.length_b   1.000
_cell.length_c   1.000
_cell.angle_alpha   90.00
_cell.angle_beta   90.00
_cell.angle_gamma   90.00
#
_symmetry.space_group_name_H-M   'P 1'
#
loop_
_entity.id
_entity.type
_entity.pdbx_description
1 polymer ?
#
loop_
_entity_poly.entity_id
_entity_poly.type
_entity_poly.pdbx_seq_one_letter_code
_entity_poly.pdbx_strand_id
1 'polypeptide(L)'
;MSVVHADERGFELIGTAAEVREMDRRTIEGLGVPGRVLMELAGAGTAELIARRLGGGAGGKAVVLCGGGNNGGDGYVIARHLVDHGMSARCVATTDVEDLSGDARANADLWVALGGEVRVATKGATAAMRNWLGHANVVVDALFGTGLSRDITGPAAELIAMANEARHGLKVAVDVPSGVDATTGAAYEPAFQA
;
A
#
# COMPACT_ATOMS: atom_id res chain seq x y z
N MET A 1 -1.52 -12.25 14.62
CA MET A 1 -2.14 -11.23 15.45
C MET A 1 -1.64 -9.88 14.95
N SER A 2 -2.35 -9.06 14.17
CA SER A 2 -3.75 -8.99 13.75
C SER A 2 -3.89 -7.86 12.73
N VAL A 3 -4.98 -7.79 11.98
CA VAL A 3 -5.31 -6.59 11.18
C VAL A 3 -5.91 -5.54 12.13
N VAL A 4 -5.33 -4.35 12.13
CA VAL A 4 -5.59 -3.30 13.12
C VAL A 4 -6.50 -2.23 12.54
N HIS A 5 -7.64 -1.96 13.18
CA HIS A 5 -8.44 -0.77 12.93
C HIS A 5 -8.11 0.28 13.99
N ALA A 6 -7.78 1.50 13.57
CA ALA A 6 -7.51 2.63 14.45
C ALA A 6 -8.70 3.59 14.43
N ASP A 7 -9.41 3.71 15.57
CA ASP A 7 -10.38 4.78 15.82
C ASP A 7 -9.92 5.69 16.98
N GLU A 8 -10.72 6.70 17.32
CA GLU A 8 -10.42 7.66 18.41
C GLU A 8 -10.32 7.00 19.82
N ARG A 9 -10.62 5.70 19.95
CA ARG A 9 -10.67 4.95 21.22
C ARG A 9 -9.55 3.91 21.37
N GLY A 10 -8.67 3.76 20.39
CA GLY A 10 -7.52 2.86 20.43
C GLY A 10 -7.54 1.79 19.34
N PHE A 11 -6.72 0.75 19.50
CA PHE A 11 -6.64 -0.35 18.55
C PHE A 11 -7.66 -1.44 18.89
N GLU A 12 -8.62 -1.68 18.01
CA GLU A 12 -9.57 -2.79 18.15
C GLU A 12 -9.11 -3.99 17.31
N LEU A 13 -9.08 -5.15 17.96
CA LEU A 13 -8.66 -6.42 17.37
C LEU A 13 -9.79 -6.97 16.49
N ILE A 14 -9.67 -6.88 15.16
CA ILE A 14 -10.69 -7.40 14.24
C ILE A 14 -10.49 -8.89 13.92
N GLY A 15 -9.24 -9.38 13.91
CA GLY A 15 -8.92 -10.78 13.70
C GLY A 15 -7.43 -11.01 13.42
N THR A 16 -6.97 -12.25 13.55
CA THR A 16 -5.63 -12.66 13.14
C THR A 16 -5.47 -12.66 11.62
N ALA A 17 -4.24 -12.59 11.13
CA ALA A 17 -3.94 -12.70 9.70
C ALA A 17 -4.56 -13.97 9.05
N ALA A 18 -4.59 -15.08 9.79
CA ALA A 18 -5.21 -16.32 9.33
C ALA A 18 -6.74 -16.20 9.25
N GLU A 19 -7.37 -15.56 10.23
CA GLU A 19 -8.82 -15.35 10.24
C GLU A 19 -9.26 -14.42 9.11
N VAL A 20 -8.55 -13.31 8.88
CA VAL A 20 -8.88 -12.38 7.78
C VAL A 20 -8.73 -13.06 6.43
N ARG A 21 -7.66 -13.83 6.19
CA ARG A 21 -7.51 -14.62 4.97
C ARG A 21 -8.62 -15.64 4.77
N GLU A 22 -9.04 -16.29 5.86
CA GLU A 22 -10.14 -17.25 5.81
C GLU A 22 -11.48 -16.56 5.54
N MET A 23 -11.70 -15.35 6.07
CA MET A 23 -12.87 -14.53 5.74
C MET A 23 -12.89 -14.14 4.26
N ASP A 24 -11.76 -13.70 3.71
CA ASP A 24 -11.65 -13.39 2.27
C ASP A 24 -11.92 -14.63 1.44
N ARG A 25 -11.30 -15.77 1.78
CA ARG A 25 -11.51 -17.04 1.08
C ARG A 25 -12.98 -17.46 1.09
N ARG A 26 -13.66 -17.41 2.24
CA ARG A 26 -15.09 -17.74 2.34
C ARG A 26 -15.96 -16.78 1.53
N THR A 27 -15.60 -15.51 1.47
CA THR A 27 -16.33 -14.51 0.70
C THR A 27 -16.17 -14.76 -0.81
N ILE A 28 -14.96 -15.13 -1.24
CA ILE A 28 -14.67 -15.42 -2.64
C ILE A 28 -15.27 -16.76 -3.07
N GLU A 29 -14.93 -17.84 -2.36
CA GLU A 29 -15.31 -19.20 -2.75
C GLU A 29 -16.74 -19.56 -2.33
N GLY A 30 -17.17 -19.07 -1.17
CA GLY A 30 -18.49 -19.40 -0.60
C GLY A 30 -19.61 -18.49 -1.07
N LEU A 31 -19.35 -17.18 -1.19
CA LEU A 31 -20.35 -16.19 -1.62
C LEU A 31 -20.21 -15.79 -3.10
N GLY A 32 -19.13 -16.20 -3.77
CA GLY A 32 -18.91 -15.92 -5.19
C GLY A 32 -18.50 -14.46 -5.49
N VAL A 33 -18.09 -13.71 -4.48
CA VAL A 33 -17.64 -12.32 -4.65
C VAL A 33 -16.21 -12.32 -5.24
N PRO A 34 -15.96 -11.69 -6.40
CA PRO A 34 -14.63 -11.69 -6.98
C PRO A 34 -13.60 -10.99 -6.08
N GLY A 35 -12.38 -11.54 -5.96
CA GLY A 35 -11.30 -10.95 -5.14
C GLY A 35 -11.02 -9.47 -5.46
N ARG A 36 -11.00 -9.12 -6.74
CA ARG A 36 -10.91 -7.73 -7.21
C ARG A 36 -11.94 -6.77 -6.62
N VAL A 37 -13.14 -7.24 -6.25
CA VAL A 37 -14.18 -6.40 -5.62
C VAL A 37 -13.78 -6.09 -4.18
N LEU A 38 -13.26 -7.08 -3.45
CA LEU A 38 -12.74 -6.87 -2.09
C LEU A 38 -11.56 -5.90 -2.11
N MET A 39 -10.63 -6.07 -3.06
CA MET A 39 -9.50 -5.17 -3.29
C MET A 39 -9.95 -3.74 -3.62
N GLU A 40 -10.96 -3.57 -4.48
CA GLU A 40 -11.52 -2.25 -4.80
C GLU A 40 -12.07 -1.56 -3.55
N LEU A 41 -12.82 -2.30 -2.72
CA LEU A 41 -13.41 -1.76 -1.48
C LEU A 41 -12.32 -1.36 -0.46
N ALA A 42 -11.31 -2.21 -0.27
CA ALA A 42 -10.22 -1.95 0.65
C ALA A 42 -9.41 -0.72 0.23
N GLY A 43 -9.02 -0.64 -1.04
CA GLY A 43 -8.25 0.49 -1.55
C GLY A 43 -9.04 1.79 -1.59
N ALA A 44 -10.30 1.76 -2.02
CA ALA A 44 -11.17 2.95 -2.03
C ALA A 44 -11.41 3.50 -0.62
N GLY A 45 -11.70 2.61 0.35
CA GLY A 45 -11.87 3.00 1.74
C GLY A 45 -10.60 3.63 2.33
N THR A 46 -9.43 3.08 1.99
CA THR A 46 -8.14 3.62 2.43
C THR A 46 -7.87 5.01 1.83
N ALA A 47 -8.12 5.18 0.53
CA ALA A 47 -7.97 6.47 -0.15
C ALA A 47 -8.90 7.56 0.43
N GLU A 48 -10.15 7.21 0.74
CA GLU A 48 -11.11 8.12 1.38
C GLU A 48 -10.62 8.58 2.77
N LEU A 49 -10.08 7.66 3.58
CA LEU A 49 -9.52 8.00 4.90
C LEU A 49 -8.30 8.93 4.77
N ILE A 50 -7.41 8.66 3.81
CA ILE A 50 -6.26 9.52 3.50
C ILE A 50 -6.73 10.91 3.09
N ALA A 51 -7.65 10.99 2.13
CA ALA A 51 -8.17 12.25 1.61
C ALA A 51 -8.80 13.08 2.73
N ARG A 52 -9.63 12.47 3.58
CA ARG A 52 -10.22 13.13 4.77
C ARG A 52 -9.15 13.66 5.72
N ARG A 53 -8.12 12.86 6.02
CA ARG A 53 -7.03 13.25 6.93
C ARG A 53 -6.19 14.41 6.38
N LEU A 54 -6.15 14.57 5.06
CA LEU A 54 -5.51 15.69 4.36
C LEU A 54 -6.47 16.85 4.03
N GLY A 55 -7.66 16.90 4.64
CA GLY A 55 -8.60 18.01 4.45
C GLY A 55 -9.35 17.98 3.12
N GLY A 56 -9.60 16.79 2.57
CA GLY A 56 -10.34 16.58 1.31
C GLY A 56 -9.45 16.27 0.10
N GLY A 57 -8.13 16.19 0.27
CA GLY A 57 -7.19 15.69 -0.75
C GLY A 57 -6.83 16.66 -1.88
N ALA A 58 -7.67 17.63 -2.23
CA ALA A 58 -7.45 18.51 -3.38
C ALA A 58 -6.06 19.18 -3.40
N GLY A 59 -5.30 18.97 -4.48
CA GLY A 59 -3.96 19.54 -4.68
C GLY A 59 -2.82 18.82 -3.94
N GLY A 60 -3.14 17.76 -3.18
CA GLY A 60 -2.15 16.93 -2.49
C GLY A 60 -1.33 16.05 -3.43
N LYS A 61 -0.14 15.66 -2.98
CA LYS A 61 0.78 14.76 -3.68
C LYS A 61 0.92 13.45 -2.93
N ALA A 62 0.59 12.35 -3.58
CA ALA A 62 0.73 11.00 -3.04
C ALA A 62 1.86 10.24 -3.75
N VAL A 63 2.65 9.53 -2.96
CA VAL A 63 3.57 8.49 -3.46
C VAL A 63 3.10 7.17 -2.88
N VAL A 64 2.76 6.21 -3.74
CA VAL A 64 2.30 4.89 -3.34
C VAL A 64 3.39 3.87 -3.67
N LEU A 65 3.84 3.13 -2.66
CA LEU A 65 4.85 2.09 -2.80
C LEU A 65 4.15 0.76 -2.99
N CYS A 66 4.24 0.17 -4.18
CA CYS A 66 3.48 -1.04 -4.55
C CYS A 66 4.37 -2.29 -4.58
N GLY A 67 3.98 -3.31 -3.83
CA GLY A 67 4.59 -4.65 -3.90
C GLY A 67 4.17 -5.46 -5.11
N GLY A 68 4.68 -6.69 -5.21
CA GLY A 68 4.31 -7.64 -6.27
C GLY A 68 3.06 -8.49 -5.99
N GLY A 69 2.50 -8.42 -4.78
CA GLY A 69 1.34 -9.21 -4.35
C GLY A 69 0.05 -8.39 -4.22
N ASN A 70 -0.95 -8.97 -3.55
CA ASN A 70 -2.26 -8.32 -3.37
C ASN A 70 -2.16 -6.97 -2.67
N ASN A 71 -1.27 -6.79 -1.69
CA ASN A 71 -1.05 -5.49 -1.04
C ASN A 71 -0.62 -4.42 -2.06
N GLY A 72 0.22 -4.79 -3.04
CA GLY A 72 0.57 -3.90 -4.14
C GLY A 72 -0.63 -3.58 -5.03
N GLY A 73 -1.52 -4.54 -5.23
CA GLY A 73 -2.82 -4.36 -5.87
C GLY A 73 -3.69 -3.31 -5.17
N ASP A 74 -3.81 -3.39 -3.84
CA ASP A 74 -4.49 -2.37 -3.02
C ASP A 74 -3.84 -0.99 -3.23
N GLY A 75 -2.50 -0.93 -3.30
CA GLY A 75 -1.77 0.29 -3.62
C GLY A 75 -2.20 0.93 -4.94
N TYR A 76 -2.34 0.14 -6.02
CA TYR A 76 -2.82 0.67 -7.31
C TYR A 76 -4.28 1.14 -7.26
N VAL A 77 -5.14 0.47 -6.49
CA VAL A 77 -6.51 0.95 -6.22
C VAL A 77 -6.45 2.31 -5.50
N ILE A 78 -5.69 2.39 -4.41
CA ILE A 78 -5.52 3.62 -3.61
C ILE A 78 -5.05 4.77 -4.50
N ALA A 79 -4.05 4.54 -5.34
CA ALA A 79 -3.54 5.57 -6.25
C ALA A 79 -4.63 6.13 -7.17
N ARG A 80 -5.48 5.28 -7.77
CA ARG A 80 -6.61 5.71 -8.61
C ARG A 80 -7.61 6.57 -7.82
N HIS A 81 -8.04 6.09 -6.66
CA HIS A 81 -9.04 6.80 -5.85
C HIS A 81 -8.49 8.11 -5.27
N LEU A 82 -7.20 8.20 -4.94
CA LEU A 82 -6.60 9.47 -4.53
C LEU A 82 -6.63 10.50 -5.67
N VAL A 83 -6.48 10.07 -6.94
CA VAL A 83 -6.68 10.94 -8.10
C VAL A 83 -8.14 11.40 -8.20
N ASP A 84 -9.11 10.52 -7.94
CA ASP A 84 -10.53 10.89 -7.90
C ASP A 84 -10.84 11.91 -6.80
N HIS A 85 -10.07 11.91 -5.70
CA HIS A 85 -10.10 12.95 -4.65
C HIS A 85 -9.32 14.23 -5.01
N GLY A 86 -8.85 14.38 -6.24
CA GLY A 86 -8.17 15.59 -6.72
C GLY A 86 -6.70 15.70 -6.30
N MET A 87 -6.07 14.59 -5.92
CA MET A 87 -4.62 14.52 -5.69
C MET A 87 -3.87 14.18 -6.98
N SER A 88 -2.57 14.47 -7.01
CA SER A 88 -1.65 13.79 -7.93
C SER A 88 -1.04 12.59 -7.24
N ALA A 89 -1.19 11.39 -7.81
CA ALA A 89 -0.56 10.17 -7.29
C ALA A 89 0.51 9.63 -8.26
N ARG A 90 1.57 9.05 -7.71
CA ARG A 90 2.58 8.29 -8.45
C ARG A 90 2.83 6.96 -7.76
N CYS A 91 2.99 5.89 -8.53
CA CYS A 91 3.31 4.57 -8.01
C CYS A 91 4.80 4.27 -8.19
N VAL A 92 5.42 3.75 -7.13
CA VAL A 92 6.77 3.19 -7.18
C VAL A 92 6.68 1.71 -6.84
N ALA A 93 6.98 0.84 -7.80
CA ALA A 93 6.75 -0.58 -7.69
C ALA A 93 8.04 -1.38 -7.47
N THR A 94 7.99 -2.51 -6.76
CA THR A 94 9.15 -3.43 -6.65
C THR A 94 9.18 -4.50 -7.73
N THR A 95 8.12 -4.58 -8.52
CA THR A 95 7.90 -5.61 -9.54
C THR A 95 7.37 -4.90 -10.78
N ASP A 96 7.82 -5.33 -11.97
CA ASP A 96 7.29 -4.79 -13.22
C ASP A 96 5.80 -5.14 -13.35
N VAL A 97 5.02 -4.25 -13.96
CA VAL A 97 3.59 -4.49 -14.21
C VAL A 97 3.40 -5.75 -15.04
N GLU A 98 4.31 -6.02 -15.98
CA GLU A 98 4.25 -7.21 -16.83
C GLU A 98 4.40 -8.52 -16.04
N ASP A 99 5.13 -8.49 -14.91
CA ASP A 99 5.41 -9.63 -14.05
C ASP A 99 4.36 -9.83 -12.95
N LEU A 100 3.40 -8.91 -12.80
CA LEU A 100 2.28 -9.07 -11.89
C LEU A 100 1.28 -10.11 -12.41
N SER A 101 0.53 -10.71 -11.50
CA SER A 101 -0.57 -11.63 -11.82
C SER A 101 -1.82 -11.34 -10.98
N GLY A 102 -2.94 -11.95 -11.37
CA GLY A 102 -4.20 -11.87 -10.64
C GLY A 102 -4.75 -10.45 -10.50
N ASP A 103 -5.33 -10.16 -9.33
CA ASP A 103 -5.99 -8.88 -9.06
C ASP A 103 -5.00 -7.70 -8.98
N ALA A 104 -3.76 -7.95 -8.55
CA ALA A 104 -2.70 -6.93 -8.54
C ALA A 104 -2.36 -6.46 -9.96
N ARG A 105 -2.24 -7.41 -10.91
CA ARG A 105 -2.02 -7.09 -12.32
C ARG A 105 -3.17 -6.26 -12.88
N ALA A 106 -4.41 -6.71 -12.64
CA ALA A 106 -5.59 -6.04 -13.17
C ALA A 106 -5.67 -4.57 -12.71
N ASN A 107 -5.32 -4.30 -11.45
CA ASN A 107 -5.32 -2.92 -10.93
C ASN A 107 -4.13 -2.08 -11.40
N ALA A 108 -2.95 -2.69 -11.58
CA ALA A 108 -1.81 -2.02 -12.19
C ALA A 108 -2.11 -1.62 -13.66
N ASP A 109 -2.72 -2.51 -14.43
CA ASP A 109 -3.13 -2.23 -15.81
C ASP A 109 -4.16 -1.09 -15.86
N LEU A 110 -5.14 -1.07 -14.95
CA LEU A 110 -6.10 0.03 -14.85
C LEU A 110 -5.43 1.36 -14.52
N TRP A 111 -4.48 1.37 -13.57
CA TRP A 111 -3.72 2.57 -13.23
C TRP A 111 -2.96 3.12 -14.45
N VAL A 112 -2.26 2.25 -15.19
CA VAL A 112 -1.54 2.64 -16.41
C VAL A 112 -2.51 3.13 -17.50
N ALA A 113 -3.64 2.46 -17.70
CA ALA A 113 -4.65 2.84 -18.69
C ALA A 113 -5.27 4.23 -18.42
N LEU A 114 -5.33 4.65 -17.15
CA LEU A 114 -5.76 5.99 -16.74
C LEU A 114 -4.66 7.05 -16.88
N GLY A 115 -3.50 6.70 -17.44
CA GLY A 115 -2.34 7.59 -17.60
C GLY A 115 -1.49 7.71 -16.35
N GLY A 116 -1.67 6.82 -15.37
CA GLY A 116 -0.90 6.77 -14.14
C GLY A 116 0.56 6.40 -14.38
N GLU A 117 1.47 7.09 -13.68
CA GLU A 117 2.91 6.81 -13.74
C GLU A 117 3.27 5.67 -12.78
N VAL A 118 3.93 4.62 -13.29
CA VAL A 118 4.56 3.57 -12.49
C VAL A 118 6.07 3.60 -12.71
N ARG A 119 6.83 3.71 -11.64
CA ARG A 119 8.27 3.60 -11.67
C ARG A 119 8.73 2.34 -10.94
N VAL A 120 9.32 1.40 -11.66
CA VAL A 120 9.91 0.22 -11.04
C VAL A 120 11.20 0.61 -10.31
N ALA A 121 11.29 0.28 -9.03
CA ALA A 121 12.44 0.52 -8.19
C ALA A 121 13.54 -0.49 -8.53
N THR A 122 14.66 0.03 -9.01
CA THR A 122 15.90 -0.72 -9.19
C THR A 122 16.83 -0.50 -7.99
N LYS A 123 17.88 -1.31 -7.88
CA LYS A 123 18.91 -1.11 -6.86
C LYS A 123 19.56 0.25 -7.04
N GLY A 124 19.60 1.06 -5.98
CA GLY A 124 20.03 2.45 -6.03
C GLY A 124 18.86 3.41 -6.16
N ALA A 125 18.58 4.10 -5.06
CA ALA A 125 17.68 5.24 -5.01
C ALA A 125 17.98 6.33 -6.07
N THR A 126 17.04 6.55 -6.98
CA THR A 126 17.15 7.64 -7.96
C THR A 126 16.86 9.00 -7.33
N ALA A 127 17.51 10.05 -7.81
CA ALA A 127 17.26 11.43 -7.36
C ALA A 127 15.77 11.84 -7.53
N ALA A 128 15.10 11.32 -8.57
CA ALA A 128 13.69 11.54 -8.81
C ALA A 128 12.81 10.96 -7.68
N MET A 129 13.10 9.72 -7.23
CA MET A 129 12.34 9.08 -6.15
C MET A 129 12.49 9.81 -4.82
N ARG A 130 13.72 10.22 -4.47
CA ARG A 130 13.94 11.06 -3.28
C ARG A 130 13.18 12.38 -3.36
N ASN A 131 13.17 13.01 -4.54
CA ASN A 131 12.43 14.24 -4.76
C ASN A 131 10.91 14.02 -4.62
N TRP A 132 10.37 12.93 -5.13
CA TRP A 132 8.95 12.59 -4.97
C TRP A 132 8.58 12.39 -3.51
N LEU A 133 9.33 11.54 -2.80
CA LEU A 133 9.10 11.26 -1.38
C LEU A 133 9.27 12.51 -0.50
N GLY A 134 10.27 13.35 -0.79
CA GLY A 134 10.53 14.58 -0.03
C GLY A 134 9.44 15.66 -0.18
N HIS A 135 8.64 15.62 -1.24
CA HIS A 135 7.55 16.56 -1.50
C HIS A 135 6.16 15.93 -1.40
N ALA A 136 6.07 14.67 -0.97
CA ALA A 136 4.81 13.98 -0.81
C ALA A 136 4.05 14.53 0.41
N ASN A 137 2.74 14.78 0.24
CA ASN A 137 1.83 15.03 1.34
C ASN A 137 1.42 13.72 2.02
N VAL A 138 1.44 12.60 1.28
CA VAL A 138 1.27 11.25 1.81
C VAL A 138 2.18 10.25 1.12
N VAL A 139 2.81 9.39 1.92
CA VAL A 139 3.48 8.18 1.45
C VAL A 139 2.68 6.97 1.90
N VAL A 140 2.21 6.18 0.94
CA VAL A 140 1.43 4.97 1.19
C VAL A 140 2.34 3.77 1.01
N ASP A 141 2.50 2.98 2.06
CA ASP A 141 3.19 1.70 2.04
C ASP A 141 2.22 0.56 1.74
N ALA A 142 2.31 0.04 0.52
CA ALA A 142 1.55 -1.09 0.03
C ALA A 142 2.53 -2.18 -0.50
N LEU A 143 3.73 -2.28 0.09
CA LEU A 143 4.77 -3.21 -0.35
C LEU A 143 4.48 -4.64 0.13
N PHE A 144 4.29 -4.82 1.44
CA PHE A 144 4.07 -6.12 2.07
C PHE A 144 3.02 -6.02 3.16
N GLY A 145 1.98 -6.86 3.08
CA GLY A 145 0.99 -7.00 4.15
C GLY A 145 1.35 -8.18 5.06
N THR A 146 0.33 -8.94 5.48
CA THR A 146 0.43 -10.09 6.39
C THR A 146 1.33 -11.27 5.96
N GLY A 147 1.91 -11.25 4.76
CA GLY A 147 2.67 -12.37 4.18
C GLY A 147 4.17 -12.40 4.52
N LEU A 148 4.68 -11.40 5.24
CA LEU A 148 6.10 -11.28 5.50
C LEU A 148 6.55 -12.16 6.67
N SER A 149 7.65 -12.89 6.48
CA SER A 149 8.23 -13.78 7.50
C SER A 149 9.77 -13.73 7.51
N ARG A 150 10.36 -12.66 6.95
CA ARG A 150 11.81 -12.52 6.74
C ARG A 150 12.21 -11.06 6.53
N ASP A 151 13.50 -10.80 6.69
CA ASP A 151 14.12 -9.50 6.39
C ASP A 151 13.85 -9.05 4.95
N ILE A 152 13.55 -7.76 4.81
CA ILE A 152 13.36 -7.12 3.52
C ILE A 152 14.73 -6.69 2.99
N THR A 153 15.03 -7.06 1.76
CA THR A 153 16.31 -6.76 1.11
C THR A 153 16.10 -6.15 -0.27
N GLY A 154 17.19 -5.63 -0.87
CA GLY A 154 17.16 -5.10 -2.23
C GLY A 154 16.35 -3.80 -2.36
N PRO A 155 15.75 -3.54 -3.53
CA PRO A 155 15.06 -2.28 -3.81
C PRO A 155 13.94 -1.95 -2.82
N ALA A 156 13.21 -2.96 -2.32
CA ALA A 156 12.15 -2.76 -1.34
C ALA A 156 12.69 -2.19 -0.01
N ALA A 157 13.85 -2.69 0.46
CA ALA A 157 14.49 -2.19 1.67
C ALA A 157 14.92 -0.72 1.51
N GLU A 158 15.47 -0.38 0.35
CA GLU A 158 15.87 1.00 0.03
C GLU A 158 14.66 1.95 -0.04
N LEU A 159 13.52 1.49 -0.59
CA LEU A 159 12.28 2.25 -0.61
C LEU A 159 11.78 2.57 0.80
N ILE A 160 11.75 1.56 1.68
CA ILE A 160 11.34 1.74 3.07
C ILE A 160 12.25 2.74 3.78
N ALA A 161 13.57 2.60 3.63
CA ALA A 161 14.52 3.54 4.22
C ALA A 161 14.28 4.99 3.73
N MET A 162 14.12 5.20 2.43
CA MET A 162 13.82 6.53 1.87
C MET A 162 12.48 7.09 2.33
N ALA A 163 11.45 6.25 2.43
CA ALA A 163 10.15 6.67 2.90
C ALA A 163 10.20 7.06 4.39
N ASN A 164 10.97 6.32 5.19
CA ASN A 164 11.22 6.66 6.58
C ASN A 164 11.97 8.00 6.71
N GLU A 165 12.87 8.33 5.78
CA GLU A 165 13.56 9.62 5.70
C GLU A 165 12.63 10.80 5.37
N ALA A 166 11.50 10.59 4.69
CA ALA A 166 10.53 11.65 4.43
C ALA A 166 9.93 12.18 5.75
N ARG A 167 10.04 13.49 6.00
CA ARG A 167 9.68 14.13 7.30
C ARG A 167 8.35 14.89 7.30
N HIS A 168 7.81 15.23 6.14
CA HIS A 168 6.73 16.25 6.04
C HIS A 168 5.35 15.70 5.71
N GLY A 169 5.26 14.52 5.09
CA GLY A 169 3.99 13.91 4.68
C GLY A 169 3.44 12.93 5.72
N LEU A 170 2.12 12.69 5.64
CA LEU A 170 1.47 11.57 6.30
C LEU A 170 2.08 10.25 5.80
N LYS A 171 2.28 9.29 6.69
CA LYS A 171 2.70 7.93 6.31
C LYS A 171 1.57 6.99 6.64
N VAL A 172 1.22 6.13 5.70
CA VAL A 172 0.09 5.20 5.84
C VAL A 172 0.54 3.84 5.37
N ALA A 173 0.43 2.83 6.23
CA ALA A 173 0.61 1.45 5.84
C ALA A 173 -0.73 0.81 5.49
N VAL A 174 -0.76 0.05 4.39
CA VAL A 174 -1.89 -0.79 3.99
C VAL A 174 -1.72 -2.17 4.63
N ASP A 175 -2.77 -2.65 5.30
CA ASP A 175 -2.79 -3.87 6.13
C ASP A 175 -1.89 -3.76 7.37
N VAL A 176 -0.56 -3.84 7.19
CA VAL A 176 0.45 -3.78 8.25
C VAL A 176 1.69 -3.06 7.70
N PRO A 177 2.42 -2.26 8.49
CA PRO A 177 3.67 -1.65 8.02
C PRO A 177 4.64 -2.71 7.49
N SER A 178 5.11 -2.52 6.27
CA SER A 178 6.08 -3.41 5.64
C SER A 178 7.31 -3.56 6.51
N GLY A 179 7.72 -4.80 6.76
CA GLY A 179 8.79 -5.12 7.69
C GLY A 179 8.26 -5.53 9.06
N VAL A 180 6.97 -5.39 9.37
CA VAL A 180 6.39 -5.86 10.62
C VAL A 180 5.70 -7.20 10.42
N ASP A 181 6.03 -8.16 11.28
CA ASP A 181 5.35 -9.45 11.34
C ASP A 181 3.92 -9.25 11.85
N ALA A 182 2.93 -9.47 10.98
CA ALA A 182 1.49 -9.37 11.31
C ALA A 182 0.99 -10.46 12.29
N THR A 183 1.88 -11.34 12.75
CA THR A 183 1.63 -12.35 13.76
C THR A 183 2.15 -11.97 15.13
N THR A 184 3.41 -11.54 15.19
CA THR A 184 4.15 -11.31 16.44
C THR A 184 4.33 -9.84 16.78
N GLY A 185 4.13 -8.93 15.81
CA GLY A 185 4.48 -7.52 15.93
C GLY A 185 5.99 -7.26 15.89
N ALA A 186 6.81 -8.29 15.66
CA ALA A 186 8.26 -8.11 15.52
C ALA A 186 8.59 -7.33 14.25
N ALA A 187 9.50 -6.37 14.36
CA ALA A 187 10.02 -5.63 13.21
C ALA A 187 11.27 -6.31 12.65
N TYR A 188 11.25 -6.56 11.35
CA TYR A 188 12.37 -6.95 10.51
C TYR A 188 12.90 -5.70 9.80
N GLU A 189 14.19 -5.42 9.97
CA GLU A 189 14.78 -4.19 9.44
C GLU A 189 15.08 -4.31 7.93
N PRO A 190 14.78 -3.26 7.13
CA PRO A 190 14.09 -2.03 7.53
C PRO A 190 12.56 -2.22 7.63
N ALA A 191 11.95 -1.63 8.67
CA ALA A 191 10.49 -1.58 8.83
C ALA A 191 9.93 -0.16 8.55
N PHE A 192 8.80 -0.08 7.85
CA PHE A 192 8.12 1.17 7.55
C PHE A 192 7.56 1.81 8.83
N GLN A 193 7.77 3.12 8.97
CA GLN A 193 7.34 3.90 10.12
C GLN A 193 6.12 4.74 9.74
N ALA A 194 4.92 4.18 9.92
CA ALA A 194 3.64 4.86 9.68
C ALA A 194 3.27 5.81 10.83
#